data_AF-A0A2E4F8M4-F1
#
_entry.id   AF-A0A2E4F8M4-F1
#
_cell.length_a   1.000
_cell.length_b   1.000
_cell.length_c   1.000
_cell.angle_alpha   90.00
_cell.angle_beta   90.00
_cell.angle_gamma   90.00
#
_symmetry.space_group_name_H-M   'P 1'
#
loop_
_entity.id
_entity.type
_entity.pdbx_description
1 polymer ?
#
loop_
_entity_poly.entity_id
_entity_poly.type
_entity_poly.pdbx_seq_one_letter_code
_entity_poly.pdbx_strand_id
1 'polypeptide(L)'
;MALTSTPLKTSLLVTLLAFGPMAACDSSGGSSGSGDGAGADGFTVVTDGGGAAQTDASGGPTLDVNSPGDSVSPGPDAGPGPGPGPGPGPGPAPDGPVDTGCLDGQYTETLPTPDVSIDAVKSSYNVANLNQFILDLLELRYPTGAYIVNEALNSNSQLGDCVAYFAYDTSSAEKVIDTLSTVVHECGHFLDIELGGWTSDVFVLTEDLTLQCEGGDKFEYGGNTFVRSELMNDTFASLRPMCEDGQWGGCDSYADVYLVGDSGNQGFNTVMEEVVQYINSLATGYAFHDQSNWTVSQKDGILTFLWYMQRYLYLARTQYPETHSFILGNACYRELILTTWGRAWLYLDVTDAYPKLGMEDDLLKELVMAPELLAEIQSVREAHGCP
;
A
#
# COMPACT_ATOMS: atom_id res chain seq x y z
N MET A 1 36.99 0.81 -25.10
CA MET A 1 36.21 0.10 -24.07
C MET A 1 35.88 1.11 -22.99
N ALA A 2 34.74 1.79 -23.12
CA ALA A 2 34.24 2.70 -22.09
C ALA A 2 33.30 1.88 -21.21
N LEU A 3 33.66 1.72 -19.94
CA LEU A 3 32.79 1.19 -18.91
C LEU A 3 31.76 2.28 -18.60
N THR A 4 30.55 2.14 -19.15
CA THR A 4 29.40 2.92 -18.73
C THR A 4 28.97 2.40 -17.36
N SER A 5 29.18 3.19 -16.32
CA SER A 5 28.60 2.94 -15.00
C SER A 5 27.08 3.01 -15.13
N THR A 6 26.41 1.87 -14.96
CA THR A 6 24.96 1.81 -14.77
C THR A 6 24.59 2.57 -13.49
N PRO A 7 23.71 3.58 -13.54
CA PRO A 7 23.16 4.19 -12.32
C PRO A 7 22.36 3.13 -11.56
N LEU A 8 22.63 3.00 -10.25
CA LEU A 8 21.97 2.05 -9.35
C LEU A 8 20.45 2.34 -9.23
N LYS A 9 19.67 1.27 -9.01
CA LYS A 9 18.24 1.16 -8.63
C LYS A 9 17.83 1.94 -7.35
N THR A 10 18.50 3.04 -7.04
CA THR A 10 18.57 3.63 -5.69
C THR A 10 17.32 4.41 -5.26
N SER A 11 16.45 4.85 -6.18
CA SER A 11 15.33 5.74 -5.81
C SER A 11 14.14 4.99 -5.21
N LEU A 12 13.93 3.72 -5.55
CA LEU A 12 12.87 2.88 -4.95
C LEU A 12 13.34 2.26 -3.62
N LEU A 13 14.65 2.00 -3.49
CA LEU A 13 15.27 1.32 -2.36
C LEU A 13 15.28 2.13 -1.05
N VAL A 14 15.22 3.46 -1.13
CA VAL A 14 15.44 4.35 0.03
C VAL A 14 14.18 4.52 0.89
N THR A 15 12.98 4.37 0.32
CA THR A 15 11.74 4.59 1.07
C THR A 15 11.33 3.38 1.91
N LEU A 16 11.47 2.15 1.40
CA LEU A 16 11.12 0.92 2.14
C LEU A 16 11.96 0.72 3.42
N LEU A 17 13.22 1.20 3.44
CA LEU A 17 14.15 1.02 4.56
C LEU A 17 13.95 2.00 5.73
N ALA A 18 13.06 3.00 5.59
CA ALA A 18 12.78 3.97 6.65
C ALA A 18 11.67 3.51 7.62
N PHE A 19 10.98 2.40 7.32
CA PHE A 19 9.96 1.86 8.20
C PHE A 19 10.61 0.98 9.27
N GLY A 20 10.62 1.48 10.51
CA GLY A 20 10.60 0.59 11.66
C GLY A 20 9.33 -0.26 11.61
N PRO A 21 9.28 -1.42 12.29
CA PRO A 21 8.11 -2.28 12.27
C PRO A 21 6.90 -1.45 12.70
N MET A 22 6.03 -1.13 11.75
CA MET A 22 4.71 -0.68 12.06
C MET A 22 4.01 -1.89 12.63
N ALA A 23 3.94 -1.93 13.96
CA ALA A 23 3.00 -2.79 14.63
C ALA A 23 1.64 -2.52 13.99
N ALA A 24 1.11 -3.49 13.24
CA ALA A 24 -0.32 -3.61 13.07
C ALA A 24 -0.91 -3.38 14.47
N CYS A 25 -1.60 -2.25 14.63
CA CYS A 25 -1.71 -1.52 15.88
C CYS A 25 -1.94 -2.44 17.09
N ASP A 26 -0.89 -2.69 17.86
CA ASP A 26 -0.99 -3.47 19.10
C ASP A 26 -1.69 -2.58 20.13
N SER A 27 -2.99 -2.84 20.33
CA SER A 27 -3.77 -2.20 21.37
C SER A 27 -3.42 -2.80 22.72
N SER A 28 -2.25 -2.46 23.26
CA SER A 28 -1.94 -2.71 24.68
C SER A 28 -2.80 -1.78 25.55
N GLY A 29 -4.04 -2.20 25.79
CA GLY A 29 -4.96 -1.57 26.73
C GLY A 29 -4.35 -1.55 28.13
N GLY A 30 -4.12 -0.35 28.65
CA GLY A 30 -3.68 -0.14 30.03
C GLY A 30 -4.70 -0.68 31.03
N SER A 31 -4.29 -1.69 31.79
CA SER A 31 -4.93 -2.05 33.06
C SER A 31 -4.05 -1.54 34.21
N SER A 32 -4.62 -0.62 34.98
CA SER A 32 -4.08 -0.12 36.23
C SER A 32 -4.07 -1.22 37.31
N GLY A 33 -2.88 -1.60 37.76
CA GLY A 33 -2.70 -2.52 38.89
C GLY A 33 -1.40 -2.23 39.63
N SER A 34 -1.50 -1.55 40.77
CA SER A 34 -0.40 -1.29 41.70
C SER A 34 0.24 -2.57 42.23
N GLY A 35 1.57 -2.61 42.28
CA GLY A 35 2.32 -3.66 42.99
C GLY A 35 3.82 -3.47 42.86
N ASP A 36 4.45 -3.00 43.94
CA ASP A 36 5.88 -2.77 44.10
C ASP A 36 6.75 -4.01 43.82
N GLY A 37 7.90 -3.82 43.16
CA GLY A 37 8.94 -4.85 43.06
C GLY A 37 10.07 -4.51 42.10
N ALA A 38 11.18 -4.04 42.65
CA ALA A 38 12.39 -3.59 41.95
C ALA A 38 13.14 -4.70 41.17
N GLY A 39 13.72 -4.36 40.02
CA GLY A 39 14.74 -5.18 39.35
C GLY A 39 15.03 -4.76 37.90
N ALA A 40 16.06 -3.93 37.75
CA ALA A 40 16.76 -3.41 36.56
C ALA A 40 16.67 -4.18 35.21
N ASP A 41 16.51 -3.38 34.14
CA ASP A 41 17.25 -3.33 32.85
C ASP A 41 16.24 -2.74 31.81
N GLY A 42 16.37 -1.58 31.16
CA GLY A 42 17.53 -0.85 30.67
C GLY A 42 17.26 -0.47 29.20
N PHE A 43 16.25 0.38 28.91
CA PHE A 43 16.02 0.92 27.57
C PHE A 43 15.73 2.42 27.63
N THR A 44 16.54 3.19 26.92
CA THR A 44 16.58 4.66 26.91
C THR A 44 15.69 5.17 25.79
N VAL A 45 14.64 5.91 26.14
CA VAL A 45 13.79 6.64 25.18
C VAL A 45 14.56 7.88 24.71
N VAL A 46 14.85 7.96 23.41
CA VAL A 46 15.25 9.21 22.76
C VAL A 46 13.98 9.97 22.43
N THR A 47 13.63 10.93 23.29
CA THR A 47 12.67 11.99 22.98
C THR A 47 13.39 13.04 22.14
N ASP A 48 12.99 13.25 20.89
CA ASP A 48 13.37 14.46 20.17
C ASP A 48 12.23 15.47 20.26
N GLY A 49 12.52 16.56 20.99
CA GLY A 49 11.60 17.66 21.24
C GLY A 49 11.82 18.75 20.21
N GLY A 50 10.74 19.17 19.56
CA GLY A 50 10.75 20.32 18.68
C GLY A 50 11.02 21.65 19.41
N GLY A 51 11.62 22.57 18.65
CA GLY A 51 11.35 24.01 18.74
C GLY A 51 12.46 24.87 19.34
N ALA A 52 13.08 25.72 18.50
CA ALA A 52 12.85 27.17 18.52
C ALA A 52 13.78 27.92 17.55
N ALA A 53 13.20 28.93 16.91
CA ALA A 53 13.84 29.88 16.01
C ALA A 53 14.97 30.69 16.67
N GLN A 54 16.01 31.03 15.90
CA GLN A 54 16.74 32.29 16.08
C GLN A 54 17.28 32.81 14.73
N THR A 55 17.00 34.09 14.51
CA THR A 55 17.54 35.00 13.50
C THR A 55 19.04 35.23 13.72
N ASP A 56 19.85 35.24 12.66
CA ASP A 56 20.72 36.40 12.41
C ASP A 56 21.34 36.43 11.01
N ALA A 57 21.58 37.67 10.56
CA ALA A 57 22.16 38.02 9.28
C ALA A 57 23.70 37.88 9.26
N SER A 58 24.28 37.56 8.11
CA SER A 58 25.55 38.17 7.64
C SER A 58 26.03 37.64 6.27
N GLY A 59 26.31 38.58 5.36
CA GLY A 59 27.53 38.58 4.53
C GLY A 59 27.55 37.73 3.25
N GLY A 60 27.46 38.39 2.10
CA GLY A 60 27.75 37.82 0.77
C GLY A 60 29.23 37.41 0.55
N PRO A 61 29.58 37.00 -0.69
CA PRO A 61 30.03 38.01 -1.62
C PRO A 61 29.41 37.93 -3.03
N THR A 62 29.33 39.11 -3.63
CA THR A 62 28.89 39.41 -4.99
C THR A 62 29.87 38.86 -6.04
N LEU A 63 29.34 38.21 -7.08
CA LEU A 63 30.03 38.06 -8.36
C LEU A 63 29.31 38.92 -9.41
N ASP A 64 30.03 39.94 -9.83
CA ASP A 64 29.74 40.88 -10.91
C ASP A 64 30.15 40.23 -12.24
N VAL A 65 29.19 40.04 -13.15
CA VAL A 65 29.46 39.70 -14.54
C VAL A 65 28.63 40.62 -15.43
N ASN A 66 29.22 41.74 -15.80
CA ASN A 66 28.78 42.58 -16.90
C ASN A 66 29.33 42.04 -18.24
N SER A 67 28.44 41.72 -19.19
CA SER A 67 28.66 41.97 -20.63
C SER A 67 27.39 41.80 -21.47
N PRO A 68 27.32 42.45 -22.66
CA PRO A 68 26.11 43.10 -23.12
C PRO A 68 25.39 42.39 -24.27
N GLY A 69 24.07 42.60 -24.32
CA GLY A 69 23.31 42.85 -25.55
C GLY A 69 23.01 41.66 -26.47
N ASP A 70 21.78 41.16 -26.36
CA ASP A 70 20.98 40.79 -27.55
C ASP A 70 19.49 40.99 -27.24
N SER A 71 18.93 42.03 -27.86
CA SER A 71 17.51 42.36 -27.81
C SER A 71 16.75 41.48 -28.79
N VAL A 72 16.18 40.38 -28.30
CA VAL A 72 15.16 39.62 -29.03
C VAL A 72 13.80 40.14 -28.58
N SER A 73 13.01 40.70 -29.50
CA SER A 73 11.63 41.12 -29.23
C SER A 73 10.78 39.91 -28.80
N PRO A 74 9.98 39.99 -27.72
CA PRO A 74 9.00 38.96 -27.42
C PRO A 74 7.87 39.05 -28.45
N GLY A 75 7.63 37.95 -29.17
CA GLY A 75 6.39 37.76 -29.91
C GLY A 75 5.19 37.70 -28.96
N PRO A 76 3.98 38.00 -29.44
CA PRO A 76 2.78 38.00 -28.61
C PRO A 76 2.54 36.63 -27.98
N ASP A 77 2.36 36.66 -26.66
CA ASP A 77 1.98 35.55 -25.80
C ASP A 77 0.69 34.91 -26.32
N ALA A 78 0.77 33.63 -26.69
CA ALA A 78 -0.40 32.84 -27.02
C ALA A 78 -1.10 32.53 -25.70
N GLY A 79 -2.14 33.32 -25.40
CA GLY A 79 -2.93 33.15 -24.18
C GLY A 79 -3.40 31.71 -23.96
N PRO A 80 -3.72 31.34 -22.72
CA PRO A 80 -4.11 29.98 -22.35
C PRO A 80 -5.28 29.53 -23.24
N GLY A 81 -5.06 28.43 -23.96
CA GLY A 81 -6.11 27.79 -24.74
C GLY A 81 -7.29 27.42 -23.84
N PRO A 82 -8.52 27.37 -24.39
CA PRO A 82 -9.67 26.89 -23.62
C PRO A 82 -9.36 25.48 -23.10
N GLY A 83 -9.41 25.33 -21.78
CA GLY A 83 -9.20 24.03 -21.13
C GLY A 83 -10.17 22.98 -21.69
N PRO A 84 -9.78 21.69 -21.66
CA PRO A 84 -10.69 20.61 -22.01
C PRO A 84 -11.97 20.76 -21.18
N GLY A 85 -13.13 20.77 -21.85
CA GLY A 85 -14.42 20.84 -21.18
C GLY A 85 -14.61 19.67 -20.22
N PRO A 86 -15.56 19.77 -19.28
CA PRO A 86 -15.87 18.66 -18.38
C PRO A 86 -16.18 17.43 -19.22
N GLY A 87 -15.40 16.37 -19.02
CA GLY A 87 -15.65 15.08 -19.64
C GLY A 87 -17.08 14.61 -19.33
N PRO A 88 -17.63 13.67 -20.11
CA PRO A 88 -18.90 13.05 -19.76
C PRO A 88 -18.87 12.62 -18.29
N GLY A 89 -19.91 13.00 -17.55
CA GLY A 89 -20.02 12.66 -16.14
C GLY A 89 -20.02 11.15 -15.94
N PRO A 90 -19.70 10.68 -14.73
CA PRO A 90 -19.70 9.26 -14.43
C PRO A 90 -21.05 8.61 -14.78
N GLY A 91 -21.01 7.37 -15.26
CA GLY A 91 -22.19 6.55 -15.48
C GLY A 91 -23.00 6.31 -14.19
N PRO A 92 -24.18 5.68 -14.28
CA PRO A 92 -24.95 5.31 -13.09
C PRO A 92 -24.11 4.44 -12.15
N ALA A 93 -24.26 4.64 -10.84
CA ALA A 93 -23.60 3.81 -9.84
C ALA A 93 -24.03 2.34 -9.97
N PRO A 94 -23.12 1.37 -9.78
CA PRO A 94 -23.44 -0.05 -9.88
C PRO A 94 -24.34 -0.55 -8.73
N ASP A 95 -25.10 -1.63 -8.97
CA ASP A 95 -26.03 -2.26 -8.00
C ASP A 95 -25.32 -3.03 -6.86
N GLY A 96 -23.98 -3.04 -6.83
CA GLY A 96 -23.18 -3.73 -5.84
C GLY A 96 -21.68 -3.46 -5.99
N PRO A 97 -20.84 -3.98 -5.08
CA PRO A 97 -19.41 -3.77 -5.13
C PRO A 97 -18.80 -4.39 -6.37
N VAL A 98 -19.20 -5.60 -6.76
CA VAL A 98 -18.69 -6.33 -7.93
C VAL A 98 -19.76 -6.50 -9.01
N ASP A 99 -19.35 -6.70 -10.26
CA ASP A 99 -20.24 -7.06 -11.36
C ASP A 99 -19.98 -8.50 -11.80
N THR A 100 -20.96 -9.38 -11.59
CA THR A 100 -20.87 -10.81 -11.96
C THR A 100 -20.64 -11.07 -13.45
N GLY A 101 -20.95 -10.10 -14.32
CA GLY A 101 -20.67 -10.15 -15.76
C GLY A 101 -19.25 -9.71 -16.13
N CYS A 102 -18.52 -9.12 -15.19
CA CYS A 102 -17.21 -8.52 -15.38
C CYS A 102 -16.10 -9.30 -14.67
N LEU A 103 -14.84 -8.95 -14.94
CA LEU A 103 -13.66 -9.61 -14.39
C LEU A 103 -13.64 -9.63 -12.86
N ASP A 104 -14.11 -8.55 -12.23
CA ASP A 104 -14.11 -8.43 -10.77
C ASP A 104 -15.14 -9.34 -10.08
N GLY A 105 -16.34 -9.50 -10.63
CA GLY A 105 -17.33 -10.46 -10.11
C GLY A 105 -17.10 -11.91 -10.55
N GLN A 106 -16.18 -12.14 -11.49
CA GLN A 106 -15.76 -13.48 -11.93
C GLN A 106 -14.50 -13.97 -11.22
N TYR A 107 -13.82 -13.11 -10.46
CA TYR A 107 -12.60 -13.48 -9.77
C TYR A 107 -12.88 -14.59 -8.74
N THR A 108 -12.06 -15.64 -8.75
CA THR A 108 -12.06 -16.72 -7.77
C THR A 108 -10.64 -17.20 -7.55
N GLU A 109 -10.34 -17.66 -6.34
CA GLU A 109 -9.09 -18.34 -6.01
C GLU A 109 -9.33 -19.42 -4.94
N THR A 110 -8.32 -20.24 -4.67
CA THR A 110 -8.39 -21.19 -3.56
C THR A 110 -8.26 -20.42 -2.25
N LEU A 111 -9.33 -20.44 -1.45
CA LEU A 111 -9.34 -19.74 -0.16
C LEU A 111 -8.40 -20.41 0.85
N PRO A 112 -7.85 -19.63 1.81
CA PRO A 112 -7.18 -20.17 2.98
C PRO A 112 -8.03 -21.19 3.74
N THR A 113 -7.37 -22.11 4.44
CA THR A 113 -7.99 -23.21 5.18
C THR A 113 -7.78 -23.05 6.70
N PRO A 114 -8.48 -22.11 7.35
CA PRO A 114 -8.21 -21.76 8.76
C PRO A 114 -8.50 -22.90 9.74
N ASP A 115 -9.35 -23.85 9.37
CA ASP A 115 -9.71 -25.00 10.23
C ASP A 115 -8.64 -26.10 10.29
N VAL A 116 -7.60 -26.04 9.43
CA VAL A 116 -6.48 -26.99 9.49
C VAL A 116 -5.67 -26.74 10.76
N SER A 117 -5.46 -27.77 11.58
CA SER A 117 -4.66 -27.64 12.81
C SER A 117 -3.18 -27.37 12.48
N ILE A 118 -2.60 -26.41 13.19
CA ILE A 118 -1.18 -26.05 13.14
C ILE A 118 -0.40 -26.48 14.39
N ASP A 119 -1.01 -27.26 15.29
CA ASP A 119 -0.41 -27.60 16.59
C ASP A 119 0.91 -28.36 16.44
N ALA A 120 1.00 -29.24 15.44
CA ALA A 120 2.21 -29.99 15.14
C ALA A 120 3.36 -29.04 14.75
N VAL A 121 3.10 -28.08 13.86
CA VAL A 121 4.09 -27.08 13.42
C VAL A 121 4.48 -26.18 14.59
N LYS A 122 3.50 -25.64 15.33
CA LYS A 122 3.72 -24.83 16.55
C LYS A 122 4.61 -25.54 17.57
N SER A 123 4.36 -26.82 17.83
CA SER A 123 5.14 -27.61 18.79
C SER A 123 6.60 -27.85 18.37
N SER A 124 6.90 -27.67 17.08
CA SER A 124 8.24 -27.84 16.52
C SER A 124 9.03 -26.53 16.41
N TYR A 125 8.45 -25.41 16.84
CA TYR A 125 9.06 -24.08 16.71
C TYR A 125 10.47 -24.02 17.28
N ASN A 126 11.38 -23.48 16.47
CA ASN A 126 12.75 -23.16 16.85
C ASN A 126 13.21 -21.94 16.04
N VAL A 127 13.72 -20.92 16.73
CA VAL A 127 14.22 -19.69 16.09
C VAL A 127 15.32 -19.95 15.06
N ALA A 128 16.10 -21.03 15.20
CA ALA A 128 17.12 -21.41 14.22
C ALA A 128 16.53 -21.84 12.86
N ASN A 129 15.24 -22.17 12.82
CA ASN A 129 14.50 -22.59 11.63
C ASN A 129 13.33 -21.62 11.33
N LEU A 130 13.44 -20.35 11.71
CA LEU A 130 12.36 -19.36 11.60
C LEU A 130 11.68 -19.34 10.23
N ASN A 131 12.47 -19.23 9.15
CA ASN A 131 11.94 -19.13 7.78
C ASN A 131 11.14 -20.40 7.42
N GLN A 132 11.67 -21.59 7.75
CA GLN A 132 10.95 -22.85 7.49
C GLN A 132 9.68 -22.96 8.35
N PHE A 133 9.70 -22.51 9.60
CA PHE A 133 8.53 -22.51 10.46
C PHE A 133 7.40 -21.65 9.88
N ILE A 134 7.72 -20.45 9.37
CA ILE A 134 6.74 -19.58 8.71
C ILE A 134 6.20 -20.23 7.44
N LEU A 135 7.07 -20.80 6.60
CA LEU A 135 6.66 -21.51 5.38
C LEU A 135 5.76 -22.71 5.69
N ASP A 136 6.09 -23.52 6.70
CA ASP A 136 5.29 -24.69 7.10
C ASP A 136 3.88 -24.28 7.59
N LEU A 137 3.77 -23.16 8.31
CA LEU A 137 2.47 -22.62 8.75
C LEU A 137 1.64 -22.12 7.56
N LEU A 138 2.28 -21.34 6.67
CA LEU A 138 1.61 -20.77 5.50
C LEU A 138 1.21 -21.88 4.52
N GLU A 139 2.05 -22.87 4.24
CA GLU A 139 1.71 -23.96 3.32
C GLU A 139 0.48 -24.76 3.80
N LEU A 140 0.28 -24.88 5.12
CA LEU A 140 -0.88 -25.55 5.70
C LEU A 140 -2.18 -24.75 5.60
N ARG A 141 -2.13 -23.42 5.67
CA ARG A 141 -3.34 -22.58 5.82
C ARG A 141 -3.53 -21.52 4.76
N TYR A 142 -2.46 -21.01 4.16
CA TYR A 142 -2.47 -20.02 3.09
C TYR A 142 -1.32 -20.27 2.08
N PRO A 143 -1.46 -21.25 1.17
CA PRO A 143 -0.40 -21.64 0.23
C PRO A 143 0.12 -20.49 -0.64
N THR A 144 -0.74 -19.57 -1.07
CA THR A 144 -0.31 -18.37 -1.81
C THR A 144 0.62 -17.48 -0.97
N GLY A 145 0.33 -17.31 0.33
CA GLY A 145 1.25 -16.61 1.23
C GLY A 145 2.60 -17.33 1.37
N ALA A 146 2.59 -18.67 1.40
CA ALA A 146 3.82 -19.47 1.43
C ALA A 146 4.65 -19.28 0.16
N TYR A 147 3.99 -19.27 -1.01
CA TYR A 147 4.62 -18.98 -2.29
C TYR A 147 5.29 -17.59 -2.29
N ILE A 148 4.56 -16.55 -1.90
CA ILE A 148 5.08 -15.17 -1.84
C ILE A 148 6.33 -15.10 -0.97
N VAL A 149 6.26 -15.62 0.26
CA VAL A 149 7.41 -15.60 1.19
C VAL A 149 8.57 -16.44 0.66
N ASN A 150 8.30 -17.63 0.09
CA ASN A 150 9.33 -18.49 -0.45
C ASN A 150 10.07 -17.83 -1.63
N GLU A 151 9.34 -17.27 -2.58
CA GLU A 151 9.95 -16.62 -3.74
C GLU A 151 10.70 -15.35 -3.35
N ALA A 152 10.18 -14.57 -2.39
CA ALA A 152 10.89 -13.42 -1.85
C ALA A 152 12.23 -13.83 -1.18
N LEU A 153 12.24 -14.92 -0.40
CA LEU A 153 13.46 -15.43 0.25
C LEU A 153 14.46 -16.04 -0.73
N ASN A 154 13.98 -16.66 -1.81
CA ASN A 154 14.81 -17.28 -2.83
C ASN A 154 15.24 -16.31 -3.93
N SER A 155 14.66 -15.10 -3.96
CA SER A 155 15.13 -14.03 -4.82
C SER A 155 16.55 -13.64 -4.44
N ASN A 156 17.37 -13.23 -5.42
CA ASN A 156 18.67 -12.61 -5.13
C ASN A 156 18.48 -11.13 -4.76
N SER A 157 17.42 -10.83 -4.00
CA SER A 157 17.02 -9.47 -3.70
C SER A 157 18.13 -8.75 -2.95
N GLN A 158 18.48 -7.58 -3.46
CA GLN A 158 19.42 -6.68 -2.79
C GLN A 158 18.83 -6.08 -1.50
N LEU A 159 17.52 -6.26 -1.27
CA LEU A 159 16.81 -5.81 -0.08
C LEU A 159 17.08 -6.71 1.13
N GLY A 160 17.60 -7.93 0.93
CA GLY A 160 17.94 -8.87 2.00
C GLY A 160 16.78 -9.82 2.35
N ASP A 161 16.81 -10.33 3.58
CA ASP A 161 15.84 -11.31 4.09
C ASP A 161 14.65 -10.57 4.72
N CYS A 162 13.51 -10.56 4.02
CA CYS A 162 12.27 -9.93 4.49
C CYS A 162 11.75 -10.55 5.79
N VAL A 163 11.88 -11.88 5.97
CA VAL A 163 11.45 -12.55 7.21
C VAL A 163 12.29 -12.07 8.38
N ALA A 164 13.62 -12.02 8.23
CA ALA A 164 14.50 -11.56 9.29
C ALA A 164 14.24 -10.10 9.71
N TYR A 165 13.73 -9.27 8.79
CA TYR A 165 13.42 -7.87 9.06
C TYR A 165 12.05 -7.68 9.73
N PHE A 166 11.03 -8.42 9.28
CA PHE A 166 9.63 -8.16 9.66
C PHE A 166 9.04 -9.14 10.67
N ALA A 167 9.66 -10.30 10.91
CA ALA A 167 9.33 -11.15 12.06
C ALA A 167 9.98 -10.61 13.34
N TYR A 168 9.51 -9.47 13.83
CA TYR A 168 10.21 -8.68 14.85
C TYR A 168 10.25 -9.33 16.26
N ASP A 169 9.28 -10.17 16.62
CA ASP A 169 9.27 -10.94 17.87
C ASP A 169 9.29 -12.44 17.58
N THR A 170 10.47 -13.05 17.76
CA THR A 170 10.72 -14.48 17.54
C THR A 170 10.85 -15.25 18.84
N SER A 171 10.37 -14.68 19.96
CA SER A 171 10.54 -15.31 21.29
C SER A 171 9.69 -16.57 21.48
N SER A 172 8.59 -16.74 20.74
CA SER A 172 7.75 -17.94 20.74
C SER A 172 7.06 -18.18 19.39
N ALA A 173 6.46 -19.36 19.23
CA ALA A 173 5.66 -19.70 18.04
C ALA A 173 4.49 -18.74 17.86
N GLU A 174 3.80 -18.40 18.95
CA GLU A 174 2.69 -17.45 18.96
C GLU A 174 3.13 -16.07 18.50
N LYS A 175 4.27 -15.59 18.99
CA LYS A 175 4.81 -14.29 18.59
C LYS A 175 5.18 -14.21 17.11
N VAL A 176 5.72 -15.29 16.55
CA VAL A 176 5.94 -15.36 15.10
C VAL A 176 4.63 -15.39 14.33
N ILE A 177 3.62 -16.16 14.79
CA ILE A 177 2.30 -16.21 14.17
C ILE A 177 1.65 -14.81 14.13
N ASP A 178 1.80 -14.02 15.20
CA ASP A 178 1.27 -12.65 15.28
C ASP A 178 1.83 -11.74 14.16
N THR A 179 3.04 -12.03 13.66
CA THR A 179 3.70 -11.25 12.60
C THR A 179 3.42 -11.74 11.18
N LEU A 180 2.75 -12.88 10.98
CA LEU A 180 2.63 -13.50 9.65
C LEU A 180 1.98 -12.58 8.62
N SER A 181 0.96 -11.81 9.02
CA SER A 181 0.32 -10.85 8.12
C SER A 181 1.31 -9.82 7.59
N THR A 182 2.16 -9.26 8.47
CA THR A 182 3.21 -8.32 8.10
C THR A 182 4.29 -9.00 7.25
N VAL A 183 4.73 -10.20 7.63
CA VAL A 183 5.75 -10.94 6.87
C VAL A 183 5.28 -11.20 5.43
N VAL A 184 4.04 -11.67 5.24
CA VAL A 184 3.51 -11.93 3.88
C VAL A 184 3.37 -10.63 3.08
N HIS A 185 2.89 -9.56 3.71
CA HIS A 185 2.77 -8.23 3.10
C HIS A 185 4.12 -7.71 2.61
N GLU A 186 5.11 -7.69 3.49
CA GLU A 186 6.40 -7.07 3.23
C GLU A 186 7.27 -7.93 2.32
N CYS A 187 7.23 -9.25 2.47
CA CYS A 187 7.84 -10.16 1.49
C CYS A 187 7.18 -10.04 0.10
N GLY A 188 5.90 -9.67 0.05
CA GLY A 188 5.20 -9.34 -1.20
C GLY A 188 5.85 -8.15 -1.92
N HIS A 189 6.11 -7.05 -1.21
CA HIS A 189 6.87 -5.91 -1.75
C HIS A 189 8.25 -6.34 -2.26
N PHE A 190 8.97 -7.16 -1.49
CA PHE A 190 10.31 -7.64 -1.90
C PHE A 190 10.25 -8.43 -3.21
N LEU A 191 9.24 -9.28 -3.36
CA LEU A 191 9.03 -10.08 -4.55
C LEU A 191 8.65 -9.22 -5.76
N ASP A 192 7.71 -8.29 -5.59
CA ASP A 192 7.27 -7.36 -6.64
C ASP A 192 8.45 -6.50 -7.15
N ILE A 193 9.29 -5.99 -6.24
CA ILE A 193 10.49 -5.19 -6.58
C ILE A 193 11.55 -6.02 -7.32
N GLU A 194 11.76 -7.27 -6.92
CA GLU A 194 12.75 -8.13 -7.58
C GLU A 194 12.31 -8.49 -9.00
N LEU A 195 11.05 -8.89 -9.17
CA LEU A 195 10.49 -9.27 -10.47
C LEU A 195 10.29 -8.05 -11.37
N GLY A 196 10.11 -6.88 -10.76
CA GLY A 196 9.99 -5.59 -11.41
C GLY A 196 11.23 -5.15 -12.20
N GLY A 197 11.00 -4.16 -13.04
CA GLY A 197 12.00 -3.53 -13.89
C GLY A 197 12.04 -2.03 -13.67
N TRP A 198 12.94 -1.33 -14.36
CA TRP A 198 13.04 0.13 -14.26
C TRP A 198 11.75 0.86 -14.68
N THR A 199 11.01 0.29 -15.64
CA THR A 199 9.79 0.87 -16.19
C THR A 199 8.56 0.01 -15.99
N SER A 200 8.71 -1.13 -15.32
CA SER A 200 7.65 -2.14 -15.20
C SER A 200 7.44 -2.53 -13.75
N ASP A 201 6.22 -2.36 -13.29
CA ASP A 201 5.74 -2.73 -11.97
C ASP A 201 5.14 -4.13 -12.05
N VAL A 202 5.62 -5.03 -11.20
CA VAL A 202 5.08 -6.39 -11.08
C VAL A 202 4.17 -6.46 -9.87
N PHE A 203 3.05 -7.17 -10.01
CA PHE A 203 2.08 -7.41 -8.97
C PHE A 203 1.84 -8.92 -8.88
N VAL A 204 2.36 -9.55 -7.84
CA VAL A 204 2.11 -10.97 -7.56
C VAL A 204 0.82 -11.12 -6.75
N LEU A 205 -0.24 -11.60 -7.41
CA LEU A 205 -1.54 -11.79 -6.77
C LEU A 205 -1.67 -13.21 -6.21
N THR A 206 -1.32 -14.22 -7.02
CA THR A 206 -1.27 -15.62 -6.61
C THR A 206 -0.06 -16.32 -7.25
N GLU A 207 0.16 -17.59 -6.90
CA GLU A 207 1.19 -18.44 -7.53
C GLU A 207 1.02 -18.60 -9.05
N ASP A 208 -0.22 -18.49 -9.55
CA ASP A 208 -0.57 -18.66 -10.96
C ASP A 208 -0.90 -17.33 -11.66
N LEU A 209 -0.93 -16.22 -10.91
CA LEU A 209 -1.36 -14.92 -11.42
C LEU A 209 -0.40 -13.81 -11.00
N THR A 210 0.36 -13.35 -11.98
CA THR A 210 1.22 -12.17 -11.88
C THR A 210 0.85 -11.21 -13.01
N LEU A 211 0.67 -9.93 -12.67
CA LEU A 211 0.46 -8.87 -13.64
C LEU A 211 1.68 -7.97 -13.69
N GLN A 212 2.10 -7.57 -14.89
CA GLN A 212 3.22 -6.66 -15.08
C GLN A 212 2.75 -5.47 -15.90
N CYS A 213 2.61 -4.31 -15.25
CA CYS A 213 2.18 -3.08 -15.89
C CYS A 213 3.36 -2.13 -16.05
N GLU A 214 3.23 -1.14 -16.94
CA GLU A 214 4.29 -0.15 -17.20
C GLU A 214 3.73 1.25 -17.09
N GLY A 215 4.59 2.18 -16.64
CA GLY A 215 4.32 3.61 -16.65
C GLY A 215 3.36 4.11 -15.58
N GLY A 216 3.10 3.33 -14.53
CA GLY A 216 2.25 3.74 -13.41
C GLY A 216 2.95 4.61 -12.37
N ASP A 217 4.25 4.84 -12.50
CA ASP A 217 4.97 5.80 -11.66
C ASP A 217 4.59 7.25 -12.02
N LYS A 218 5.00 8.19 -11.16
CA LYS A 218 4.75 9.61 -11.37
C LYS A 218 5.55 10.18 -12.54
N PHE A 219 5.09 11.30 -13.08
CA PHE A 219 5.74 11.99 -14.20
C PHE A 219 7.23 12.28 -13.99
N GLU A 220 7.63 12.70 -12.79
CA GLU A 220 9.02 13.05 -12.48
C GLU A 220 9.96 11.83 -12.53
N TYR A 221 9.41 10.62 -12.39
CA TYR A 221 10.15 9.35 -12.51
C TYR A 221 9.93 8.65 -13.86
N GLY A 222 9.33 9.37 -14.82
CA GLY A 222 9.16 8.89 -16.19
C GLY A 222 7.92 8.03 -16.43
N GLY A 223 7.00 7.98 -15.46
CA GLY A 223 5.68 7.38 -15.66
C GLY A 223 4.62 8.39 -16.13
N ASN A 224 3.35 8.00 -16.04
CA ASN A 224 2.21 8.74 -16.62
C ASN A 224 1.17 9.15 -15.56
N THR A 225 1.56 9.12 -14.29
CA THR A 225 0.64 9.39 -13.18
C THR A 225 1.15 10.53 -12.29
N PHE A 226 0.36 10.94 -11.30
CA PHE A 226 0.73 11.98 -10.34
C PHE A 226 1.11 11.37 -8.97
N VAL A 227 1.62 12.18 -8.05
CA VAL A 227 2.00 11.70 -6.71
C VAL A 227 0.77 11.37 -5.86
N ARG A 228 0.78 10.24 -5.15
CA ARG A 228 -0.36 9.82 -4.30
C ARG A 228 -0.63 10.78 -3.14
N SER A 229 0.33 11.63 -2.75
CA SER A 229 0.10 12.70 -1.78
C SER A 229 -0.97 13.72 -2.19
N GLU A 230 -1.32 13.82 -3.49
CA GLU A 230 -2.42 14.68 -3.93
C GLU A 230 -3.77 14.28 -3.32
N LEU A 231 -3.92 13.03 -2.87
CA LEU A 231 -5.11 12.59 -2.14
C LEU A 231 -5.35 13.44 -0.88
N MET A 232 -4.32 13.97 -0.23
CA MET A 232 -4.47 14.84 0.94
C MET A 232 -5.22 16.15 0.67
N ASN A 233 -5.35 16.53 -0.60
CA ASN A 233 -5.93 17.81 -1.03
C ASN A 233 -7.26 17.64 -1.79
N ASP A 234 -7.76 16.42 -1.93
CA ASP A 234 -9.00 16.17 -2.68
C ASP A 234 -10.26 16.48 -1.85
N THR A 235 -11.43 16.35 -2.48
CA THR A 235 -12.72 16.61 -1.81
C THR A 235 -13.09 15.57 -0.75
N PHE A 236 -12.41 14.41 -0.72
CA PHE A 236 -12.71 13.29 0.16
C PHE A 236 -11.80 13.24 1.39
N ALA A 237 -10.65 13.94 1.36
CA ALA A 237 -9.67 13.98 2.45
C ALA A 237 -10.30 14.37 3.80
N SER A 238 -11.28 15.27 3.78
CA SER A 238 -11.99 15.70 4.99
C SER A 238 -12.96 14.67 5.57
N LEU A 239 -13.35 13.63 4.81
CA LEU A 239 -14.25 12.57 5.30
C LEU A 239 -13.55 11.64 6.29
N ARG A 240 -12.23 11.48 6.13
CA ARG A 240 -11.37 10.75 7.05
C ARG A 240 -10.00 11.43 7.07
N PRO A 241 -9.84 12.50 7.88
CA PRO A 241 -8.58 13.24 7.94
C PRO A 241 -7.49 12.37 8.56
N MET A 242 -6.23 12.64 8.20
CA MET A 242 -5.06 12.01 8.83
C MET A 242 -5.14 12.14 10.35
N CYS A 243 -4.75 11.08 11.06
CA CYS A 243 -4.72 11.08 12.51
C CYS A 243 -3.73 12.13 13.07
N GLU A 244 -4.14 12.80 14.15
CA GLU A 244 -3.22 13.58 14.97
C GLU A 244 -2.38 12.65 15.86
N ASP A 245 -1.24 13.14 16.35
CA ASP A 245 -0.36 12.39 17.26
C ASP A 245 -1.14 11.83 18.46
N GLY A 246 -1.14 10.50 18.59
CA GLY A 246 -1.82 9.79 19.68
C GLY A 246 -3.33 9.63 19.49
N GLN A 247 -3.88 9.99 18.33
CA GLN A 247 -5.24 9.64 17.92
C GLN A 247 -5.24 8.27 17.23
N TRP A 248 -6.23 7.43 17.56
CA TRP A 248 -6.28 6.03 17.11
C TRP A 248 -7.62 5.62 16.49
N GLY A 249 -8.55 6.56 16.33
CA GLY A 249 -9.89 6.27 15.80
C GLY A 249 -10.57 7.51 15.25
N GLY A 250 -11.51 7.29 14.32
CA GLY A 250 -12.21 8.33 13.57
C GLY A 250 -11.32 9.13 12.62
N CYS A 251 -10.13 8.63 12.29
CA CYS A 251 -9.14 9.29 11.45
C CYS A 251 -8.36 8.26 10.62
N ASP A 252 -7.66 8.74 9.60
CA ASP A 252 -6.85 7.92 8.71
C ASP A 252 -5.45 7.72 9.30
N SER A 253 -5.23 6.56 9.91
CA SER A 253 -3.95 6.14 10.48
C SER A 253 -2.97 5.59 9.43
N TYR A 254 -3.36 5.59 8.15
CA TYR A 254 -2.51 5.18 7.03
C TYR A 254 -1.96 6.41 6.30
N ALA A 255 -2.62 7.56 6.40
CA ALA A 255 -2.23 8.77 5.67
C ALA A 255 -0.82 9.29 6.04
N ASP A 256 -0.42 9.22 7.30
CA ASP A 256 0.90 9.64 7.79
C ASP A 256 2.05 8.75 7.28
N VAL A 257 1.73 7.51 6.93
CA VAL A 257 2.67 6.54 6.38
C VAL A 257 2.72 6.63 4.87
N TYR A 258 1.57 6.72 4.21
CA TYR A 258 1.45 6.46 2.78
C TYR A 258 1.21 7.70 1.93
N LEU A 259 0.64 8.77 2.51
CA LEU A 259 0.27 9.97 1.75
C LEU A 259 1.19 11.17 1.99
N VAL A 260 2.14 11.07 2.91
CA VAL A 260 3.11 12.14 3.22
C VAL A 260 4.55 11.67 3.05
N GLY A 261 5.50 12.63 3.05
CA GLY A 261 6.92 12.34 2.92
C GLY A 261 7.29 11.64 1.61
N ASP A 262 8.33 10.80 1.65
CA ASP A 262 8.79 10.05 0.48
C ASP A 262 7.77 9.02 0.02
N SER A 263 6.98 8.45 0.94
CA SER A 263 5.86 7.57 0.60
C SER A 263 4.79 8.26 -0.20
N GLY A 264 4.36 9.46 0.22
CA GLY A 264 3.38 10.24 -0.53
C GLY A 264 3.88 10.63 -1.92
N ASN A 265 5.19 10.71 -2.09
CA ASN A 265 5.87 11.10 -3.31
C ASN A 265 6.04 9.93 -4.32
N GLN A 266 5.04 9.08 -4.48
CA GLN A 266 5.05 7.91 -5.36
C GLN A 266 3.83 7.87 -6.29
N GLY A 267 3.91 7.16 -7.41
CA GLY A 267 2.86 7.09 -8.43
C GLY A 267 1.65 6.21 -8.09
N PHE A 268 0.83 5.94 -9.11
CA PHE A 268 -0.35 5.06 -8.99
C PHE A 268 0.04 3.60 -8.84
N ASN A 269 1.16 3.19 -9.44
CA ASN A 269 1.72 1.84 -9.29
C ASN A 269 1.85 1.44 -7.81
N THR A 270 2.35 2.32 -6.96
CA THR A 270 2.52 2.00 -5.54
C THR A 270 1.22 2.08 -4.74
N VAL A 271 0.19 2.80 -5.22
CA VAL A 271 -1.17 2.65 -4.66
C VAL A 271 -1.70 1.25 -4.94
N MET A 272 -1.51 0.74 -6.17
CA MET A 272 -1.96 -0.60 -6.54
C MET A 272 -1.16 -1.72 -5.88
N GLU A 273 0.14 -1.51 -5.66
CA GLU A 273 1.00 -2.43 -4.92
C GLU A 273 0.46 -2.64 -3.50
N GLU A 274 0.16 -1.55 -2.79
CA GLU A 274 -0.43 -1.60 -1.45
C GLU A 274 -1.80 -2.29 -1.44
N VAL A 275 -2.65 -2.05 -2.46
CA VAL A 275 -3.92 -2.78 -2.61
C VAL A 275 -3.66 -4.29 -2.63
N VAL A 276 -2.68 -4.76 -3.43
CA VAL A 276 -2.31 -6.18 -3.49
C VAL A 276 -1.80 -6.68 -2.14
N GLN A 277 -0.92 -5.94 -1.47
CA GLN A 277 -0.31 -6.39 -0.22
C GLN A 277 -1.28 -6.37 0.96
N TYR A 278 -2.23 -5.44 1.02
CA TYR A 278 -3.31 -5.47 2.01
C TYR A 278 -4.35 -6.56 1.75
N ILE A 279 -4.57 -6.98 0.50
CA ILE A 279 -5.34 -8.21 0.22
C ILE A 279 -4.61 -9.41 0.82
N ASN A 280 -3.30 -9.54 0.58
CA ASN A 280 -2.49 -10.63 1.13
C ASN A 280 -2.48 -10.62 2.66
N SER A 281 -2.50 -9.43 3.28
CA SER A 281 -2.67 -9.28 4.73
C SER A 281 -4.01 -9.79 5.23
N LEU A 282 -5.13 -9.41 4.58
CA LEU A 282 -6.46 -9.90 4.97
C LEU A 282 -6.61 -11.41 4.76
N ALA A 283 -6.05 -11.95 3.68
CA ALA A 283 -6.01 -13.40 3.44
C ALA A 283 -5.25 -14.14 4.56
N THR A 284 -4.12 -13.59 5.00
CA THR A 284 -3.36 -14.12 6.13
C THR A 284 -4.14 -13.98 7.45
N GLY A 285 -4.78 -12.83 7.67
CA GLY A 285 -5.67 -12.59 8.80
C GLY A 285 -6.82 -13.61 8.87
N TYR A 286 -7.43 -13.95 7.74
CA TYR A 286 -8.43 -15.01 7.63
C TYR A 286 -7.86 -16.38 8.00
N ALA A 287 -6.69 -16.73 7.44
CA ALA A 287 -6.01 -18.00 7.67
C ALA A 287 -5.66 -18.26 9.15
N PHE A 288 -5.34 -17.21 9.91
CA PHE A 288 -4.88 -17.31 11.30
C PHE A 288 -5.77 -16.55 12.30
N HIS A 289 -7.03 -16.27 11.93
CA HIS A 289 -7.97 -15.50 12.77
C HIS A 289 -8.21 -16.13 14.15
N ASP A 290 -8.07 -17.46 14.27
CA ASP A 290 -8.19 -18.26 15.49
C ASP A 290 -6.98 -18.14 16.43
N GLN A 291 -5.87 -17.57 15.95
CA GLN A 291 -4.65 -17.37 16.73
C GLN A 291 -4.56 -15.98 17.37
N SER A 292 -5.30 -14.99 16.86
CA SER A 292 -5.30 -13.63 17.42
C SER A 292 -6.28 -13.48 18.59
N ASN A 293 -5.78 -12.90 19.68
CA ASN A 293 -6.63 -12.57 20.83
C ASN A 293 -7.19 -11.14 20.79
N TRP A 294 -6.61 -10.25 19.98
CA TRP A 294 -6.95 -8.83 19.88
C TRP A 294 -7.61 -8.50 18.54
N THR A 295 -8.17 -7.30 18.47
CA THR A 295 -8.63 -6.72 17.22
C THR A 295 -7.42 -6.18 16.44
N VAL A 296 -7.45 -6.38 15.13
CA VAL A 296 -6.40 -6.02 14.18
C VAL A 296 -7.05 -5.29 12.99
N SER A 297 -6.23 -4.62 12.18
CA SER A 297 -6.68 -3.67 11.16
C SER A 297 -6.62 -4.19 9.73
N GLN A 298 -6.67 -5.51 9.49
CA GLN A 298 -6.50 -6.02 8.12
C GLN A 298 -7.64 -5.60 7.18
N LYS A 299 -8.90 -5.64 7.64
CA LYS A 299 -10.04 -5.13 6.87
C LYS A 299 -9.94 -3.62 6.65
N ASP A 300 -9.55 -2.89 7.70
CA ASP A 300 -9.36 -1.44 7.65
C ASP A 300 -8.31 -1.06 6.60
N GLY A 301 -7.19 -1.79 6.57
CA GLY A 301 -6.11 -1.58 5.60
C GLY A 301 -6.60 -1.76 4.17
N ILE A 302 -7.19 -2.92 3.84
CA ILE A 302 -7.67 -3.13 2.47
C ILE A 302 -8.74 -2.10 2.08
N LEU A 303 -9.71 -1.79 2.94
CA LEU A 303 -10.75 -0.81 2.63
C LEU A 303 -10.16 0.60 2.45
N THR A 304 -9.15 0.98 3.24
CA THR A 304 -8.46 2.26 3.07
C THR A 304 -7.77 2.35 1.72
N PHE A 305 -7.09 1.29 1.28
CA PHE A 305 -6.40 1.30 -0.01
C PHE A 305 -7.34 1.17 -1.21
N LEU A 306 -8.48 0.47 -1.07
CA LEU A 306 -9.56 0.54 -2.07
C LEU A 306 -10.10 1.96 -2.19
N TRP A 307 -10.29 2.64 -1.06
CA TRP A 307 -10.73 4.05 -1.04
C TRP A 307 -9.69 4.98 -1.67
N TYR A 308 -8.40 4.81 -1.38
CA TYR A 308 -7.32 5.57 -2.02
C TYR A 308 -7.26 5.34 -3.53
N MET A 309 -7.39 4.09 -3.98
CA MET A 309 -7.43 3.76 -5.40
C MET A 309 -8.57 4.49 -6.11
N GLN A 310 -9.80 4.43 -5.56
CA GLN A 310 -10.95 5.12 -6.16
C GLN A 310 -10.77 6.64 -6.17
N ARG A 311 -10.28 7.23 -5.07
CA ARG A 311 -10.01 8.67 -4.98
C ARG A 311 -8.96 9.10 -6.00
N TYR A 312 -7.92 8.28 -6.20
CA TYR A 312 -6.89 8.53 -7.19
C TYR A 312 -7.49 8.54 -8.60
N LEU A 313 -8.35 7.58 -8.94
CA LEU A 313 -9.06 7.55 -10.23
C LEU A 313 -9.97 8.77 -10.41
N TYR A 314 -10.73 9.13 -9.37
CA TYR A 314 -11.58 10.33 -9.38
C TYR A 314 -10.77 11.60 -9.63
N LEU A 315 -9.65 11.75 -8.93
CA LEU A 315 -8.77 12.90 -9.07
C LEU A 315 -8.11 12.91 -10.45
N ALA A 316 -7.72 11.74 -10.97
CA ALA A 316 -7.26 11.59 -12.33
C ALA A 316 -8.32 12.08 -13.33
N ARG A 317 -9.58 11.65 -13.19
CA ARG A 317 -10.66 12.05 -14.11
C ARG A 317 -10.92 13.55 -14.09
N THR A 318 -10.86 14.16 -12.89
CA THR A 318 -11.30 15.54 -12.68
C THR A 318 -10.19 16.57 -12.81
N GLN A 319 -8.94 16.22 -12.53
CA GLN A 319 -7.81 17.14 -12.47
C GLN A 319 -6.61 16.71 -13.32
N TYR A 320 -6.43 15.41 -13.58
CA TYR A 320 -5.31 14.86 -14.36
C TYR A 320 -5.80 13.99 -15.55
N PRO A 321 -6.53 14.56 -16.52
CA PRO A 321 -7.24 13.79 -17.54
C PRO A 321 -6.31 12.93 -18.43
N GLU A 322 -5.04 13.32 -18.57
CA GLU A 322 -4.02 12.51 -19.25
C GLU A 322 -3.70 11.22 -18.47
N THR A 323 -3.54 11.31 -17.15
CA THR A 323 -3.38 10.14 -16.26
C THR A 323 -4.61 9.23 -16.33
N HIS A 324 -5.81 9.79 -16.28
CA HIS A 324 -7.03 9.00 -16.38
C HIS A 324 -7.14 8.28 -17.73
N SER A 325 -6.82 8.99 -18.82
CA SER A 325 -6.80 8.41 -20.17
C SER A 325 -5.73 7.32 -20.30
N PHE A 326 -4.58 7.49 -19.65
CA PHE A 326 -3.54 6.48 -19.58
C PHE A 326 -4.02 5.23 -18.84
N ILE A 327 -4.54 5.37 -17.61
CA ILE A 327 -5.00 4.23 -16.80
C ILE A 327 -6.12 3.48 -17.52
N LEU A 328 -7.17 4.18 -17.97
CA LEU A 328 -8.29 3.55 -18.67
C LEU A 328 -7.93 3.10 -20.08
N GLY A 329 -6.90 3.67 -20.71
CA GLY A 329 -6.39 3.22 -22.00
C GLY A 329 -5.51 1.97 -21.91
N ASN A 330 -4.88 1.73 -20.76
CA ASN A 330 -3.95 0.62 -20.54
C ASN A 330 -4.68 -0.65 -20.08
N ALA A 331 -4.64 -1.70 -20.90
CA ALA A 331 -5.29 -2.98 -20.59
C ALA A 331 -4.78 -3.61 -19.29
N CYS A 332 -3.47 -3.51 -19.01
CA CYS A 332 -2.88 -4.07 -17.80
C CYS A 332 -3.46 -3.42 -16.54
N TYR A 333 -3.54 -2.09 -16.49
CA TYR A 333 -4.12 -1.42 -15.30
C TYR A 333 -5.61 -1.69 -15.15
N ARG A 334 -6.38 -1.81 -16.24
CA ARG A 334 -7.79 -2.22 -16.14
C ARG A 334 -7.93 -3.63 -15.56
N GLU A 335 -7.13 -4.58 -16.05
CA GLU A 335 -7.10 -5.94 -15.52
C GLU A 335 -6.66 -5.97 -14.07
N LEU A 336 -5.60 -5.24 -13.71
CA LEU A 336 -5.10 -5.15 -12.34
C LEU A 336 -6.18 -4.61 -11.39
N ILE A 337 -6.79 -3.47 -11.71
CA ILE A 337 -7.83 -2.85 -10.89
C ILE A 337 -9.01 -3.80 -10.69
N LEU A 338 -9.55 -4.39 -11.77
CA LEU A 338 -10.72 -5.26 -11.66
C LEU A 338 -10.39 -6.58 -10.94
N THR A 339 -9.21 -7.14 -11.19
CA THR A 339 -8.78 -8.38 -10.52
C THR A 339 -8.58 -8.15 -9.03
N THR A 340 -7.86 -7.09 -8.63
CA THR A 340 -7.63 -6.80 -7.21
C THR A 340 -8.90 -6.34 -6.50
N TRP A 341 -9.79 -5.61 -7.19
CA TRP A 341 -11.11 -5.26 -6.66
C TRP A 341 -11.94 -6.52 -6.39
N GLY A 342 -12.04 -7.43 -7.35
CA GLY A 342 -12.75 -8.70 -7.19
C GLY A 342 -12.17 -9.56 -6.06
N ARG A 343 -10.84 -9.66 -6.00
CA ARG A 343 -10.11 -10.37 -4.95
C ARG A 343 -10.32 -9.76 -3.57
N ALA A 344 -10.30 -8.43 -3.46
CA ALA A 344 -10.54 -7.75 -2.19
C ALA A 344 -11.96 -8.05 -1.67
N TRP A 345 -12.97 -7.97 -2.53
CA TRP A 345 -14.36 -8.28 -2.15
C TRP A 345 -14.57 -9.76 -1.82
N LEU A 346 -13.89 -10.68 -2.50
CA LEU A 346 -13.87 -12.10 -2.12
C LEU A 346 -13.43 -12.27 -0.66
N TYR A 347 -12.31 -11.62 -0.26
CA TYR A 347 -11.82 -11.72 1.11
C TYR A 347 -12.67 -10.94 2.12
N LEU A 348 -13.18 -9.76 1.77
CA LEU A 348 -14.09 -9.00 2.63
C LEU A 348 -15.37 -9.79 2.93
N ASP A 349 -15.92 -10.50 1.94
CA ASP A 349 -17.12 -11.32 2.10
C ASP A 349 -16.85 -12.54 2.98
N VAL A 350 -15.79 -13.31 2.72
CA VAL A 350 -15.50 -14.50 3.56
C VAL A 350 -15.05 -14.13 4.98
N THR A 351 -14.57 -12.89 5.18
CA THR A 351 -14.15 -12.41 6.49
C THR A 351 -15.23 -11.65 7.27
N ASP A 352 -16.43 -11.47 6.72
CA ASP A 352 -17.54 -10.76 7.37
C ASP A 352 -17.86 -11.32 8.76
N ALA A 353 -17.77 -12.65 8.92
CA ALA A 353 -18.02 -13.35 10.18
C ALA A 353 -16.94 -13.15 11.27
N TYR A 354 -15.83 -12.48 10.98
CA TYR A 354 -14.69 -12.30 11.90
C TYR A 354 -14.47 -10.82 12.24
N PRO A 355 -15.25 -10.27 13.19
CA PRO A 355 -15.18 -8.83 13.53
C PRO A 355 -13.85 -8.41 14.16
N LYS A 356 -13.01 -9.35 14.61
CA LYS A 356 -11.66 -9.01 15.12
C LYS A 356 -10.69 -8.59 14.02
N LEU A 357 -11.02 -8.78 12.75
CA LEU A 357 -10.16 -8.41 11.62
C LEU A 357 -10.35 -6.96 11.16
N GLY A 358 -11.27 -6.21 11.78
CA GLY A 358 -11.46 -4.78 11.52
C GLY A 358 -11.73 -4.00 12.81
N MET A 359 -11.30 -2.74 12.84
CA MET A 359 -11.57 -1.81 13.94
C MET A 359 -12.64 -0.79 13.55
N GLU A 360 -12.53 -0.25 12.33
CA GLU A 360 -13.45 0.74 11.75
C GLU A 360 -13.89 0.35 10.32
N ASP A 361 -13.92 -0.96 10.04
CA ASP A 361 -14.22 -1.51 8.71
C ASP A 361 -15.61 -1.12 8.19
N ASP A 362 -16.62 -1.03 9.05
CA ASP A 362 -17.96 -0.55 8.65
C ASP A 362 -17.93 0.90 8.09
N LEU A 363 -17.21 1.81 8.76
CA LEU A 363 -17.06 3.20 8.34
C LEU A 363 -16.29 3.27 7.01
N LEU A 364 -15.19 2.54 6.91
CA LEU A 364 -14.37 2.51 5.70
C LEU A 364 -15.12 1.89 4.51
N LYS A 365 -15.94 0.87 4.76
CA LYS A 365 -16.82 0.27 3.75
C LYS A 365 -17.84 1.28 3.24
N GLU A 366 -18.42 2.13 4.10
CA GLU A 366 -19.30 3.21 3.65
C GLU A 366 -18.56 4.18 2.70
N LEU A 367 -17.31 4.54 2.99
CA LEU A 367 -16.50 5.41 2.13
C LEU A 367 -16.19 4.78 0.77
N VAL A 368 -15.78 3.50 0.76
CA VAL A 368 -15.49 2.75 -0.49
C VAL A 368 -16.76 2.59 -1.35
N MET A 369 -17.92 2.47 -0.71
CA MET A 369 -19.21 2.29 -1.38
C MET A 369 -19.88 3.62 -1.76
N ALA A 370 -19.22 4.76 -1.59
CA ALA A 370 -19.75 6.05 -2.02
C ALA A 370 -20.04 6.04 -3.54
N PRO A 371 -21.25 6.44 -4.00
CA PRO A 371 -21.63 6.33 -5.41
C PRO A 371 -20.66 7.01 -6.38
N GLU A 372 -20.11 8.17 -6.00
CA GLU A 372 -19.17 8.93 -6.81
C GLU A 372 -17.83 8.21 -6.99
N LEU A 373 -17.43 7.37 -6.04
CA LEU A 373 -16.19 6.59 -6.07
C LEU A 373 -16.39 5.23 -6.75
N LEU A 374 -17.54 4.58 -6.52
CA LEU A 374 -17.91 3.36 -7.25
C LEU A 374 -18.07 3.61 -8.76
N ALA A 375 -18.48 4.81 -9.15
CA ALA A 375 -18.50 5.23 -10.54
C ALA A 375 -17.12 5.16 -11.24
N GLU A 376 -16.02 5.29 -10.51
CA GLU A 376 -14.68 5.12 -11.08
C GLU A 376 -14.40 3.65 -11.42
N ILE A 377 -14.82 2.72 -10.54
CA ILE A 377 -14.75 1.28 -10.85
C ILE A 377 -15.62 0.95 -12.05
N GLN A 378 -16.84 1.50 -12.11
CA GLN A 378 -17.71 1.34 -13.26
C GLN A 378 -17.06 1.85 -14.56
N SER A 379 -16.35 2.98 -14.52
CA SER A 379 -15.62 3.52 -15.67
C SER A 379 -14.50 2.57 -16.13
N VAL A 380 -13.83 1.87 -15.19
CA VAL A 380 -12.85 0.82 -15.50
C VAL A 380 -13.53 -0.38 -16.17
N ARG A 381 -14.69 -0.84 -15.67
CA ARG A 381 -15.47 -1.93 -16.28
C ARG A 381 -15.89 -1.60 -17.71
N GLU A 382 -16.40 -0.39 -17.94
CA GLU A 382 -16.78 0.10 -19.26
C GLU A 382 -15.58 0.15 -20.22
N ALA A 383 -14.45 0.70 -19.76
CA ALA A 383 -13.22 0.75 -20.55
C ALA A 383 -12.62 -0.64 -20.81
N HIS A 384 -12.86 -1.61 -19.92
CA HIS A 384 -12.48 -3.02 -20.11
C HIS A 384 -13.39 -3.75 -21.10
N GLY A 385 -14.62 -3.25 -21.33
CA GLY A 385 -15.60 -3.87 -22.21
C GLY A 385 -16.49 -4.89 -21.50
N CYS A 386 -16.70 -4.72 -20.20
CA CYS A 386 -17.68 -5.51 -19.45
C CYS A 386 -19.12 -5.23 -19.94
N PRO A 387 -20.02 -6.22 -19.85
CA PRO A 387 -21.34 -6.22 -20.50
C PRO A 387 -22.37 -5.25 -19.91
#